data_AF-A0AAE3WFD4-F1
#
_entry.id   AF-A0AAE3WFD4-F1
#
_cell.length_a   1.000
_cell.length_b   1.000
_cell.length_c   1.000
_cell.angle_alpha   90.00
_cell.angle_beta   90.00
_cell.angle_gamma   90.00
#
_symmetry.space_group_name_H-M   'P 1'
#
loop_
_entity.id
_entity.type
_entity.pdbx_description
1 polymer ?
#
loop_
_entity_poly.entity_id
_entity_poly.type
_entity_poly.pdbx_seq_one_letter_code
_entity_poly.pdbx_strand_id
1 'polypeptide(L)'
;MDYLDTWWVWVAGGLVLAILELFAPGFIFVGFAVGAVVVGLLLALGGQQIAALLTGSLSMKLLVFALASLVAWLVLRRIEGERKGQKKVWTRDINED
;
A
#
# COMPACT_ATOMS: atom_id res chain seq x y z
N MET A 1 13.33 6.38 -24.27
CA MET A 1 12.03 5.99 -23.69
C MET A 1 12.08 6.33 -22.21
N ASP A 2 11.17 7.17 -21.71
CA ASP A 2 11.03 7.34 -20.25
C ASP A 2 10.18 6.18 -19.71
N TYR A 3 10.85 5.19 -19.12
CA TYR A 3 10.18 4.00 -18.57
C TYR A 3 9.26 4.36 -17.39
N LEU A 4 9.48 5.48 -16.71
CA LEU A 4 8.67 5.90 -15.57
C LEU A 4 7.35 6.57 -15.98
N ASP A 5 7.19 6.92 -17.25
CA ASP A 5 5.89 7.30 -17.83
C ASP A 5 5.06 6.09 -18.25
N THR A 6 5.69 4.92 -18.33
CA THR A 6 5.03 3.70 -18.79
C THR A 6 4.22 3.09 -17.65
N TRP A 7 2.89 3.12 -17.76
CA TRP A 7 1.98 2.73 -16.68
C TRP A 7 2.21 1.30 -16.15
N TRP A 8 2.52 0.33 -17.03
CA TRP A 8 2.70 -1.07 -16.61
C TRP A 8 3.98 -1.27 -15.79
N VAL A 9 4.98 -0.40 -15.91
CA VAL A 9 6.21 -0.45 -15.11
C VAL A 9 5.89 -0.22 -13.64
N TRP A 10 4.99 0.73 -13.35
CA TRP A 10 4.51 0.99 -12.00
C TRP A 10 3.70 -0.18 -11.44
N VAL A 11 2.82 -0.77 -12.25
CA VAL A 11 2.02 -1.95 -11.85
C VAL A 11 2.93 -3.16 -11.59
N ALA A 12 3.91 -3.41 -12.47
CA ALA A 12 4.89 -4.48 -12.29
C ALA A 12 5.74 -4.28 -11.04
N GLY A 13 6.20 -3.04 -10.79
CA GLY A 13 6.90 -2.68 -9.56
C GLY A 13 6.04 -2.91 -8.31
N GLY A 14 4.76 -2.53 -8.37
CA GLY A 14 3.79 -2.82 -7.30
C GLY A 14 3.61 -4.31 -7.05
N LEU A 15 3.54 -5.13 -8.11
CA LEU A 15 3.46 -6.58 -7.99
C LEU A 15 4.70 -7.17 -7.31
N VAL A 16 5.91 -6.71 -7.67
CA VAL A 16 7.15 -7.12 -7.02
C VAL A 16 7.13 -6.76 -5.53
N LEU A 17 6.69 -5.55 -5.17
CA LEU A 17 6.54 -5.15 -3.77
C LEU A 17 5.54 -6.04 -3.02
N ALA A 18 4.40 -6.38 -3.64
CA ALA A 18 3.42 -7.29 -3.05
C ALA A 18 3.98 -8.70 -2.84
N ILE A 19 4.83 -9.19 -3.74
CA ILE A 19 5.54 -10.47 -3.58
C ILE A 19 6.56 -10.38 -2.43
N LEU A 20 7.30 -9.27 -2.31
CA LEU A 20 8.28 -9.07 -1.24
C LEU A 20 7.65 -9.13 0.16
N GLU A 21 6.41 -8.67 0.31
CA GLU A 21 5.66 -8.78 1.56
C GLU A 21 5.54 -10.23 2.08
N LEU A 22 5.47 -11.22 1.17
CA LEU A 22 5.35 -12.63 1.55
C LEU A 22 6.53 -13.14 2.39
N PHE A 23 7.70 -12.52 2.24
CA PHE A 23 8.91 -12.87 2.99
C PHE A 23 9.05 -12.10 4.31
N ALA A 24 8.41 -10.93 4.42
CA ALA A 24 8.51 -10.03 5.56
C ALA A 24 7.14 -9.39 5.88
N PRO A 25 6.25 -10.12 6.57
CA PRO A 25 4.90 -9.65 6.83
C PRO A 25 4.89 -8.50 7.86
N GLY A 26 4.63 -7.29 7.37
CA GLY A 26 4.59 -6.04 8.15
C GLY A 26 3.63 -4.98 7.60
N PHE A 27 2.93 -5.26 6.49
CA PHE A 27 2.01 -4.40 5.74
C PHE A 27 2.62 -3.15 5.13
N ILE A 28 3.95 -3.04 5.16
CA ILE A 28 4.69 -1.90 4.62
C ILE A 28 4.78 -2.01 3.10
N PHE A 29 5.18 -3.17 2.57
CA PHE A 29 5.30 -3.35 1.13
C PHE A 29 3.94 -3.39 0.45
N VAL A 30 2.89 -3.86 1.13
CA VAL A 30 1.51 -3.74 0.64
C VAL A 30 1.12 -2.28 0.42
N GLY A 31 1.40 -1.40 1.39
CA GLY A 31 1.13 0.03 1.26
C GLY A 31 1.83 0.63 0.03
N PHE A 32 3.11 0.33 -0.16
CA PHE A 32 3.87 0.76 -1.35
C PHE A 32 3.35 0.12 -2.65
N ALA A 33 2.96 -1.15 -2.64
CA ALA A 33 2.39 -1.82 -3.80
C ALA A 33 1.10 -1.12 -4.25
N VAL A 34 0.22 -0.78 -3.31
CA VAL A 34 -1.00 0.00 -3.58
C VAL A 34 -0.65 1.37 -4.17
N GLY A 35 0.29 2.10 -3.57
CA GLY A 35 0.74 3.39 -4.11
C GLY A 35 1.27 3.29 -5.54
N ALA A 36 2.05 2.25 -5.85
CA ALA A 36 2.58 2.03 -7.20
C ALA A 36 1.45 1.73 -8.21
N VAL A 37 0.49 0.89 -7.83
CA VAL A 37 -0.68 0.60 -8.67
C VAL A 37 -1.51 1.85 -8.90
N VAL A 38 -1.70 2.71 -7.89
CA VAL A 38 -2.41 3.99 -8.05
C VAL A 38 -1.74 4.88 -9.08
N VAL A 39 -0.40 5.05 -9.03
CA VAL A 39 0.33 5.82 -10.05
C VAL A 39 0.16 5.20 -11.45
N GLY A 40 0.30 3.88 -11.56
CA GLY A 40 0.08 3.16 -12.82
C GLY A 40 -1.34 3.35 -13.37
N LEU A 41 -2.37 3.27 -12.53
CA LEU A 41 -3.76 3.48 -12.93
C LEU A 41 -4.03 4.94 -13.32
N LEU A 42 -3.43 5.91 -12.64
CA LEU A 42 -3.57 7.33 -13.03
C LEU A 42 -2.92 7.61 -14.38
N LEU A 43 -1.79 6.97 -14.68
CA LEU A 43 -1.15 7.06 -16.00
C LEU A 43 -1.97 6.33 -17.09
N ALA A 44 -2.58 5.19 -16.77
CA ALA A 44 -3.34 4.39 -17.74
C ALA A 44 -4.76 4.92 -18.00
N LEU A 45 -5.45 5.38 -16.95
CA LEU A 45 -6.88 5.66 -16.94
C LEU A 45 -7.22 7.10 -16.55
N GLY A 46 -6.27 7.92 -16.09
CA GLY A 46 -6.52 9.30 -15.67
C GLY A 46 -6.93 10.25 -16.80
N GLY A 47 -6.93 9.78 -18.05
CA GLY A 47 -7.20 10.60 -19.22
C GLY A 47 -6.12 11.66 -19.46
N GLN A 48 -6.31 12.50 -20.49
CA GLN A 48 -5.33 13.49 -20.92
C GLN A 48 -4.98 14.51 -19.82
N GLN A 49 -5.95 14.92 -19.00
CA GLN A 49 -5.77 15.97 -18.01
C GLN A 49 -4.96 15.50 -16.80
N ILE A 50 -5.31 14.34 -16.23
CA ILE A 50 -4.64 13.82 -15.03
C ILE A 50 -3.29 13.21 -15.42
N ALA A 51 -3.21 12.48 -16.54
CA ALA A 51 -1.94 11.92 -16.98
C ALA A 51 -0.90 13.02 -17.27
N ALA A 52 -1.30 14.15 -17.87
CA ALA A 52 -0.39 15.27 -18.15
C ALA A 52 0.27 15.87 -16.89
N LEU A 53 -0.37 15.78 -15.71
CA LEU A 53 0.22 16.23 -14.44
C LEU A 53 1.34 15.29 -13.95
N LEU A 54 1.33 14.03 -14.38
CA LEU A 54 2.29 13.01 -13.97
C LEU A 54 3.38 12.78 -15.04
N THR A 55 3.02 12.83 -16.32
CA THR A 55 3.94 12.58 -17.44
C THR A 55 5.08 13.60 -17.45
N GLY A 56 6.32 13.13 -17.55
CA GLY A 56 7.51 13.98 -17.55
C GLY A 56 7.89 14.61 -16.20
N SER A 57 7.13 14.38 -15.13
CA SER A 57 7.44 14.89 -13.78
C SER A 57 7.62 13.77 -12.76
N LEU A 58 8.88 13.39 -12.50
CA LEU A 58 9.20 12.37 -11.50
C LEU A 58 8.73 12.78 -10.10
N SER A 59 8.89 14.05 -9.74
CA SER A 59 8.50 14.57 -8.43
C SER A 59 7.02 14.38 -8.16
N MET A 60 6.15 14.60 -9.16
CA MET A 60 4.70 14.40 -9.02
C MET A 60 4.31 12.94 -8.90
N LYS A 61 4.96 12.05 -9.68
CA LYS A 61 4.75 10.60 -9.55
C LYS A 61 5.10 10.13 -8.13
N LEU A 62 6.23 10.57 -7.59
CA LEU A 62 6.68 10.20 -6.24
C LEU A 62 5.79 10.80 -5.15
N LEU A 63 5.30 12.02 -5.33
CA LEU A 63 4.36 12.64 -4.39
C LEU A 63 3.05 11.83 -4.31
N VAL A 64 2.46 11.50 -5.44
CA VAL A 64 1.23 10.70 -5.52
C VAL A 64 1.47 9.31 -4.94
N PHE A 65 2.59 8.67 -5.30
CA PHE A 65 3.01 7.39 -4.75
C PHE A 65 3.11 7.43 -3.22
N ALA A 66 3.80 8.42 -2.66
CA ALA A 66 4.03 8.54 -1.22
C ALA A 66 2.71 8.77 -0.46
N LEU A 67 1.86 9.66 -0.96
CA LEU A 67 0.56 9.95 -0.34
C LEU A 67 -0.37 8.74 -0.42
N ALA A 68 -0.50 8.11 -1.58
CA ALA A 68 -1.32 6.92 -1.75
C ALA A 68 -0.83 5.76 -0.86
N SER A 69 0.49 5.57 -0.77
CA SER A 69 1.09 4.53 0.09
C SER A 69 0.85 4.80 1.56
N LEU A 70 1.00 6.05 2.00
CA LEU A 70 0.74 6.45 3.39
C LEU A 70 -0.73 6.21 3.76
N VAL A 71 -1.65 6.61 2.89
CA VAL A 71 -3.09 6.38 3.10
C VAL A 71 -3.39 4.89 3.15
N ALA A 72 -2.87 4.10 2.21
CA ALA A 72 -3.06 2.65 2.19
C ALA A 72 -2.55 1.99 3.49
N TRP A 73 -1.34 2.36 3.92
CA TRP A 73 -0.75 1.88 5.17
C TRP A 73 -1.59 2.27 6.40
N LEU A 74 -2.07 3.53 6.48
CA LEU A 74 -2.93 3.97 7.58
C LEU A 74 -4.25 3.19 7.63
N VAL A 75 -4.87 2.92 6.46
CA VAL A 75 -6.10 2.12 6.35
C VAL A 75 -5.85 0.69 6.83
N LEU A 76 -4.79 0.03 6.36
CA LEU A 76 -4.41 -1.31 6.79
C LEU A 76 -4.15 -1.36 8.30
N ARG A 77 -3.37 -0.39 8.81
CA ARG A 77 -3.06 -0.29 10.25
C ARG A 77 -4.32 -0.12 11.09
N ARG A 78 -5.36 0.53 10.56
CA ARG A 78 -6.63 0.73 11.25
C ARG A 78 -7.54 -0.50 11.21
N ILE A 79 -7.45 -1.32 10.16
CA ILE A 79 -8.21 -2.58 10.05
C ILE A 79 -7.60 -3.67 10.96
N GLU A 80 -6.26 -3.72 11.06
CA GLU A 80 -5.56 -4.71 11.88
C GLU A 80 -5.37 -4.30 13.34
N GLY A 81 -5.26 -2.99 13.57
CA GLY A 81 -5.09 -2.42 14.88
C GLY A 81 -6.33 -2.68 15.74
N GLU A 82 -6.16 -3.58 16.72
CA GLU A 82 -7.07 -3.89 17.83
C GLU A 82 -8.05 -5.06 17.62
N ARG A 83 -7.53 -6.30 17.71
CA ARG A 83 -8.31 -7.37 18.35
C ARG A 83 -8.38 -7.11 19.86
N LYS A 84 -9.11 -6.07 20.27
CA LYS A 84 -9.51 -5.81 21.66
C LYS A 84 -10.45 -6.94 22.12
N GLY A 85 -9.87 -8.04 22.57
CA GLY A 85 -10.64 -9.20 23.02
C GLY A 85 -9.84 -10.39 23.51
N GLN A 86 -8.52 -10.43 23.28
CA GLN A 86 -7.71 -11.57 23.69
C GLN A 86 -7.10 -11.46 25.10
N LYS A 87 -7.66 -10.65 26.00
CA LYS A 87 -7.49 -10.90 27.43
C LYS A 87 -8.69 -11.72 27.88
N LYS A 88 -8.60 -13.04 27.73
CA LYS A 88 -9.46 -13.95 28.49
C LYS A 88 -9.04 -13.78 29.96
N VAL A 89 -9.75 -12.94 30.70
CA VAL A 89 -9.60 -12.87 32.15
C VAL A 89 -10.12 -14.20 32.67
N TRP A 90 -9.19 -15.11 32.99
CA TRP A 90 -9.54 -16.38 33.57
C TRP A 90 -9.80 -16.13 35.06
N THR A 91 -11.07 -16.06 35.44
CA THR A 91 -11.48 -15.91 36.85
C THR A 91 -11.59 -17.25 37.56
N ARG A 92 -11.48 -18.37 36.83
CA ARG A 92 -11.44 -19.69 37.45
C ARG A 92 -10.03 -19.90 38.00
N ASP A 93 -9.90 -19.82 39.31
CA ASP A 93 -8.70 -20.23 40.00
C ASP A 93 -8.57 -21.76 39.89
N ILE A 94 -7.37 -22.23 39.59
CA ILE A 94 -7.04 -23.66 39.42
C ILE A 94 -7.04 -24.44 40.74
N ASN A 95 -7.54 -23.80 41.80
CA ASN A 95 -7.46 -24.22 43.19
C ASN A 95 -8.83 -24.34 43.89
N GLU A 96 -9.94 -24.14 43.16
CA GLU A 96 -11.32 -24.27 43.68
C GLU A 96 -11.97 -25.65 43.38
N ASP A 97 -11.14 -26.68 43.22
CA ASP A 97 -11.45 -28.12 43.03
C ASP A 97 -11.99 -28.59 41.64
#